data_AF-A0A7S3F3A4-F1
#
_entry.id   AF-A0A7S3F3A4-F1
#
_cell.length_a   1.000
_cell.length_b   1.000
_cell.length_c   1.000
_cell.angle_alpha   90.00
_cell.angle_beta   90.00
_cell.angle_gamma   90.00
#
_symmetry.space_group_name_H-M   'P 1'
#
loop_
_entity.id
_entity.type
_entity.pdbx_description
1 polymer ?
#
loop_
_entity_poly.entity_id
_entity_poly.type
_entity_poly.pdbx_seq_one_letter_code
_entity_poly.pdbx_strand_id
1 'polypeptide(L)'
;TAVVALPGERALVANSGSHCLTVVSLVSGATILMLPLDGVPCGVCLMPRVARSAGDAAEVVVVSVQGESESGVPEPGVINTAHRLEAYDLCALGAPRLWVYTPAMPPLSYPNGIAFSPELDALHVCDWNNHRVLTLRMAESGQPIRRDVVHDEPDDVAVLDQRWRPAD
;
A
#
# COMPACT_ATOMS: atom_id res chain seq x y z
N THR A 1 -11.76 -4.45 2.43
CA THR A 1 -10.85 -4.63 3.58
C THR A 1 -9.70 -5.50 3.15
N ALA A 2 -8.47 -5.01 3.28
CA ALA A 2 -7.26 -5.77 3.00
C ALA A 2 -6.44 -5.97 4.28
N VAL A 3 -5.59 -6.99 4.31
CA VAL A 3 -4.74 -7.31 5.47
C VAL A 3 -3.35 -7.70 5.01
N VAL A 4 -2.34 -7.32 5.77
CA VAL A 4 -0.98 -7.81 5.58
C VAL A 4 -0.37 -8.29 6.89
N ALA A 5 0.32 -9.42 6.84
CA ALA A 5 1.12 -9.89 7.96
C ALA A 5 2.37 -9.01 8.11
N LEU A 6 2.67 -8.61 9.35
CA LEU A 6 3.86 -7.86 9.71
C LEU A 6 4.82 -8.77 10.49
N PRO A 7 6.12 -8.44 10.53
CA PRO A 7 7.05 -9.12 11.41
C PRO A 7 6.63 -9.02 12.88
N GLY A 8 7.01 -10.01 13.68
CA GLY A 8 6.77 -10.03 15.13
C GLY A 8 5.31 -10.30 15.53
N GLU A 9 4.62 -11.22 14.84
CA GLU A 9 3.26 -11.68 15.18
C GLU A 9 2.23 -10.55 15.23
N ARG A 10 2.31 -9.67 14.23
CA ARG A 10 1.39 -8.54 14.04
C ARG A 10 0.74 -8.62 12.66
N ALA A 11 -0.40 -7.96 12.51
CA ALA A 11 -0.98 -7.70 11.20
C ALA A 11 -1.44 -6.25 11.11
N LEU A 12 -1.44 -5.69 9.90
CA LEU A 12 -2.07 -4.41 9.60
C LEU A 12 -3.36 -4.67 8.81
N VAL A 13 -4.45 -4.05 9.24
CA VAL A 13 -5.76 -4.13 8.58
C VAL A 13 -6.12 -2.76 8.01
N ALA A 14 -6.49 -2.72 6.73
CA ALA A 14 -7.07 -1.56 6.06
C ALA A 14 -8.59 -1.54 6.27
N ASN A 15 -9.08 -0.67 7.15
CA ASN A 15 -10.49 -0.54 7.48
C ASN A 15 -11.16 0.52 6.61
N SER A 16 -11.62 0.12 5.43
CA SER A 16 -12.23 1.03 4.45
C SER A 16 -13.36 1.86 5.04
N GLY A 17 -14.35 1.22 5.69
CA GLY A 17 -15.51 1.89 6.27
C GLY A 17 -15.25 2.72 7.55
N SER A 18 -14.03 2.66 8.11
CA SER A 18 -13.65 3.45 9.29
C SER A 18 -12.51 4.43 9.02
N HIS A 19 -12.08 4.56 7.76
CA HIS A 19 -11.01 5.47 7.34
C HIS A 19 -9.75 5.34 8.20
N CYS A 20 -9.33 4.11 8.50
CA CYS A 20 -8.15 3.89 9.35
C CYS A 20 -7.37 2.62 9.02
N LEU A 21 -6.11 2.60 9.43
CA LEU A 21 -5.31 1.38 9.53
C LEU A 21 -5.27 0.92 10.99
N THR A 22 -5.37 -0.38 11.22
CA THR A 22 -5.25 -0.95 12.56
C THR A 22 -4.14 -1.98 12.59
N VAL A 23 -3.16 -1.79 13.49
CA VAL A 23 -2.19 -2.83 13.82
C VAL A 23 -2.79 -3.70 14.92
N VAL A 24 -2.82 -5.01 14.73
CA VAL A 24 -3.31 -5.99 15.71
C VAL A 24 -2.20 -6.95 16.11
N SER A 25 -2.21 -7.39 17.37
CA SER A 25 -1.41 -8.53 17.82
C SER A 25 -2.09 -9.82 17.38
N LEU A 26 -1.36 -10.70 16.70
CA LEU A 26 -1.86 -12.04 16.34
C LEU A 26 -1.81 -13.01 17.52
N VAL A 27 -1.07 -12.68 18.58
CA VAL A 27 -0.99 -13.49 19.81
C VAL A 27 -2.23 -13.27 20.68
N SER A 28 -2.59 -12.01 20.92
CA SER A 28 -3.68 -11.67 21.86
C SER A 28 -4.96 -11.21 21.17
N GLY A 29 -4.93 -10.91 19.87
CA GLY A 29 -6.03 -10.28 19.15
C GLY A 29 -6.22 -8.79 19.48
N ALA A 30 -5.40 -8.20 20.35
CA ALA A 30 -5.54 -6.82 20.78
C ALA A 30 -5.10 -5.82 19.69
N THR A 31 -5.81 -4.70 19.59
CA THR A 31 -5.35 -3.54 18.81
C THR A 31 -4.14 -2.90 19.48
N ILE A 32 -3.05 -2.78 18.72
CA ILE A 32 -1.80 -2.14 19.14
C ILE A 32 -1.81 -0.65 18.78
N LEU A 33 -2.28 -0.33 17.56
CA LEU A 33 -2.27 1.02 17.00
C LEU A 33 -3.46 1.20 16.08
N MET A 34 -4.01 2.41 16.06
CA MET A 34 -4.95 2.87 15.05
C MET A 34 -4.43 4.16 14.42
N LEU A 35 -4.37 4.19 13.10
CA LEU A 35 -3.92 5.35 12.31
C LEU A 35 -5.10 5.86 11.47
N PRO A 36 -5.63 7.05 11.75
CA PRO A 36 -6.68 7.65 10.91
C PRO A 36 -6.11 8.09 9.56
N LEU A 37 -6.89 7.92 8.51
CA LEU A 37 -6.57 8.27 7.13
C LEU A 37 -7.58 9.28 6.59
N ASP A 38 -7.10 10.19 5.75
CA ASP A 38 -7.93 11.11 4.98
C ASP A 38 -8.35 10.47 3.64
N GLY A 39 -9.19 9.43 3.71
CA GLY A 39 -9.57 8.63 2.54
C GLY A 39 -9.99 7.21 2.91
N VAL A 40 -10.36 6.43 1.92
CA VAL A 40 -10.76 5.02 2.06
C VAL A 40 -9.56 4.13 1.72
N PRO A 41 -8.96 3.41 2.69
CA PRO A 41 -7.89 2.46 2.40
C PRO A 41 -8.47 1.18 1.76
N CYS A 42 -7.91 0.75 0.64
CA CYS A 42 -8.44 -0.36 -0.16
C CYS A 42 -7.52 -1.58 -0.16
N GLY A 43 -6.27 -1.40 -0.55
CA GLY A 43 -5.22 -2.42 -0.55
C GLY A 43 -4.08 -2.06 0.39
N VAL A 44 -3.39 -3.08 0.90
CA VAL A 44 -2.22 -2.92 1.75
C VAL A 44 -1.18 -3.98 1.41
N CYS A 45 0.10 -3.59 1.36
CA CYS A 45 1.20 -4.55 1.31
C CYS A 45 2.35 -4.13 2.22
N LEU A 46 3.17 -5.12 2.60
CA LEU A 46 4.43 -4.92 3.27
C LEU A 46 5.51 -4.75 2.20
N MET A 47 6.29 -3.69 2.31
CA MET A 47 7.47 -3.44 1.50
C MET A 47 8.70 -3.62 2.40
N PRO A 48 9.20 -4.85 2.55
CA PRO A 48 10.33 -5.11 3.43
C PRO A 48 11.59 -4.46 2.84
N ARG A 49 12.22 -3.57 3.64
CA ARG A 49 13.53 -2.93 3.38
C ARG A 49 13.56 -1.92 2.24
N VAL A 50 13.24 -0.67 2.56
CA VAL A 50 13.91 0.46 1.89
C VAL A 50 15.15 0.79 2.71
N ALA A 51 16.31 0.29 2.29
CA ALA A 51 17.57 0.73 2.89
C ALA A 51 17.78 2.21 2.51
N ARG A 52 17.36 3.15 3.37
CA ARG A 52 17.65 4.58 3.18
C ARG A 52 19.16 4.86 3.30
N SER A 53 19.87 3.94 3.94
CA SER A 53 21.33 3.84 4.11
C SER A 53 21.65 2.47 4.72
N ALA A 54 22.91 2.02 4.66
CA ALA A 54 23.34 0.77 5.25
C ALA A 54 23.16 0.78 6.79
N GLY A 55 22.01 0.30 7.30
CA GLY A 55 21.83 0.09 8.74
C GLY A 55 20.39 0.02 9.25
N ASP A 56 19.46 0.83 8.70
CA ASP A 56 18.09 0.90 9.22
C ASP A 56 17.12 0.06 8.39
N ALA A 57 16.65 -1.05 8.95
CA ALA A 57 15.54 -1.79 8.40
C ALA A 57 14.23 -1.14 8.85
N ALA A 58 13.64 -0.31 7.99
CA ALA A 58 12.30 0.23 8.19
C ALA A 58 11.23 -0.79 7.76
N GLU A 59 10.25 -1.04 8.63
CA GLU A 59 9.02 -1.77 8.30
C GLU A 59 8.08 -0.82 7.54
N VAL A 60 8.26 -0.71 6.23
CA VAL A 60 7.40 0.15 5.42
C VAL A 60 6.20 -0.63 4.95
N VAL A 61 5.00 -0.14 5.26
CA VAL A 61 3.75 -0.60 4.66
C VAL A 61 3.27 0.42 3.65
N VAL A 62 2.69 -0.05 2.56
CA VAL A 62 2.14 0.81 1.51
C VAL A 62 0.66 0.50 1.38
N VAL A 63 -0.14 1.55 1.23
CA VAL A 63 -1.59 1.49 1.21
C VAL A 63 -2.09 2.24 -0.01
N SER A 64 -3.03 1.65 -0.75
CA SER A 64 -3.81 2.38 -1.75
C SER A 64 -4.99 3.06 -1.08
N VAL A 65 -5.19 4.35 -1.38
CA VAL A 65 -6.22 5.19 -0.77
C VAL A 65 -7.09 5.81 -1.84
N GLN A 66 -8.41 5.68 -1.70
CA GLN A 66 -9.40 6.35 -2.52
C GLN A 66 -9.90 7.62 -1.83
N GLY A 67 -9.91 8.75 -2.53
CA GLY A 67 -10.35 10.03 -1.99
C GLY A 67 -11.79 10.40 -2.35
N GLU A 68 -12.35 9.76 -3.37
CA GLU A 68 -13.70 9.99 -3.87
C GLU A 68 -14.36 8.66 -4.26
N SER A 69 -15.69 8.70 -4.39
CA SER A 69 -16.57 7.64 -4.91
C SER A 69 -16.59 7.64 -6.44
N GLU A 70 -17.00 6.53 -7.08
CA GLU A 70 -16.91 6.34 -8.55
C GLU A 70 -17.57 7.46 -9.36
N SER A 71 -18.50 8.18 -8.74
CA SER A 71 -19.17 9.35 -9.29
C SER A 71 -18.37 10.66 -9.23
N GLY A 72 -17.15 10.65 -8.71
CA GLY A 72 -16.30 11.83 -8.46
C GLY A 72 -16.73 12.65 -7.24
N VAL A 73 -17.55 12.08 -6.36
CA VAL A 73 -18.00 12.75 -5.13
C VAL A 73 -17.06 12.37 -3.99
N PRO A 74 -16.49 13.34 -3.25
CA PRO A 74 -15.66 13.07 -2.09
C PRO A 74 -16.39 12.19 -1.07
N GLU A 75 -15.70 11.20 -0.51
CA GLU A 75 -16.26 10.38 0.56
C GLU A 75 -16.50 11.22 1.83
N PRO A 76 -17.51 10.90 2.67
CA PRO A 76 -17.82 11.69 3.86
C PRO A 76 -16.61 11.84 4.80
N GLY A 77 -16.24 13.08 5.09
CA GLY A 77 -15.11 13.38 5.98
C GLY A 77 -13.73 13.36 5.29
N VAL A 78 -13.67 13.06 3.99
CA VAL A 78 -12.44 13.13 3.20
C VAL A 78 -12.22 14.54 2.66
N ILE A 79 -11.03 15.09 2.93
CA ILE A 79 -10.56 16.40 2.49
C ILE A 79 -9.72 16.23 1.22
N ASN A 80 -8.81 15.26 1.19
CA ASN A 80 -7.98 14.95 0.03
C ASN A 80 -8.68 13.95 -0.89
N THR A 81 -9.29 14.49 -1.94
CA THR A 81 -10.04 13.72 -2.94
C THR A 81 -9.15 12.92 -3.89
N ALA A 82 -7.83 13.11 -3.88
CA ALA A 82 -6.94 12.39 -4.77
C ALA A 82 -6.80 10.92 -4.37
N HIS A 83 -7.04 10.04 -5.34
CA HIS A 83 -6.58 8.66 -5.27
C HIS A 83 -5.04 8.62 -5.26
N ARG A 84 -4.46 7.85 -4.34
CA ARG A 84 -3.03 7.91 -4.05
C ARG A 84 -2.51 6.63 -3.43
N LEU A 85 -1.19 6.53 -3.37
CA LEU A 85 -0.51 5.57 -2.50
C LEU A 85 0.08 6.32 -1.31
N GLU A 86 -0.06 5.73 -0.14
CA GLU A 86 0.52 6.22 1.10
C GLU A 86 1.45 5.15 1.68
N ALA A 87 2.70 5.52 1.95
CA ALA A 87 3.65 4.65 2.63
C ALA A 87 3.88 5.11 4.07
N TYR A 88 3.86 4.15 4.98
CA TYR A 88 4.02 4.35 6.42
C TYR A 88 5.22 3.55 6.91
N ASP A 89 6.19 4.24 7.49
CA ASP A 89 7.26 3.59 8.26
C ASP A 89 6.73 3.25 9.66
N LEU A 90 6.66 1.95 9.97
CA LEU A 90 6.22 1.45 11.26
C LEU A 90 7.39 1.28 12.25
N CYS A 91 8.64 1.49 11.81
CA CYS A 91 9.79 1.55 12.71
C CYS A 91 9.78 2.87 13.47
N ALA A 92 9.53 2.76 14.78
CA ALA A 92 9.15 3.82 15.71
C ALA A 92 7.70 4.29 15.51
N LEU A 93 6.83 3.86 16.42
CA LEU A 93 5.43 4.29 16.60
C LEU A 93 5.28 5.80 16.96
N GLY A 94 6.17 6.66 16.46
CA GLY A 94 6.03 8.12 16.40
C GLY A 94 5.58 8.55 15.00
N ALA A 95 5.09 9.80 14.88
CA ALA A 95 4.40 10.35 13.70
C ALA A 95 4.81 9.67 12.37
N PRO A 96 3.94 8.82 11.79
CA PRO A 96 4.29 8.02 10.63
C PRO A 96 4.83 8.92 9.53
N ARG A 97 5.98 8.56 8.97
CA ARG A 97 6.57 9.29 7.85
C ARG A 97 5.81 8.94 6.59
N LEU A 98 4.82 9.78 6.27
CA LEU A 98 3.98 9.66 5.10
C LEU A 98 4.78 10.03 3.84
N TRP A 99 4.84 9.09 2.90
CA TRP A 99 5.12 9.41 1.51
C TRP A 99 3.82 9.29 0.72
N VAL A 100 3.36 10.41 0.18
CA VAL A 100 2.24 10.41 -0.78
C VAL A 100 2.82 10.30 -2.17
N TYR A 101 2.45 9.24 -2.88
CA TYR A 101 2.71 9.15 -4.32
C TYR A 101 1.43 9.41 -5.09
N THR A 102 1.47 10.46 -5.91
CA THR A 102 0.50 10.74 -6.95
C THR A 102 1.24 10.67 -8.29
N PRO A 103 1.02 9.65 -9.13
CA PRO A 103 1.74 9.53 -10.39
C PRO A 103 1.50 10.76 -11.27
N ALA A 104 2.56 11.25 -11.89
CA ALA A 104 2.56 12.49 -12.66
C ALA A 104 1.85 12.40 -14.03
N MET A 105 1.14 11.30 -14.35
CA MET A 105 0.02 11.17 -15.32
C MET A 105 -0.08 9.78 -16.00
N PRO A 106 -1.32 9.30 -16.33
CA PRO A 106 -2.57 9.77 -15.75
C PRO A 106 -2.63 9.41 -14.24
N PRO A 107 -3.32 10.20 -13.42
CA PRO A 107 -3.51 9.94 -11.98
C PRO A 107 -4.10 8.56 -11.74
N LEU A 108 -3.98 8.05 -10.52
CA LEU A 108 -4.71 6.85 -10.12
C LEU A 108 -6.22 7.11 -10.15
N SER A 109 -7.00 6.08 -10.42
CA SER A 109 -8.45 6.05 -10.41
C SER A 109 -8.91 4.69 -9.88
N TYR A 110 -9.47 4.68 -8.66
CA TYR A 110 -9.82 3.45 -7.91
C TYR A 110 -8.64 2.48 -7.75
N PRO A 111 -7.53 2.91 -7.11
CA PRO A 111 -6.48 1.97 -6.79
C PRO A 111 -7.01 0.96 -5.75
N ASN A 112 -7.01 -0.31 -6.10
CA ASN A 112 -7.48 -1.41 -5.25
C ASN A 112 -6.28 -2.23 -4.77
N GLY A 113 -6.10 -3.44 -5.30
CA GLY A 113 -5.01 -4.33 -4.94
C GLY A 113 -3.63 -3.71 -5.14
N ILE A 114 -2.74 -4.06 -4.23
CA ILE A 114 -1.35 -3.62 -4.24
C ILE A 114 -0.48 -4.77 -3.77
N ALA A 115 0.62 -5.03 -4.48
CA ALA A 115 1.61 -6.01 -4.09
C ALA A 115 3.03 -5.51 -4.35
N PHE A 116 3.94 -5.84 -3.45
CA PHE A 116 5.36 -5.57 -3.63
C PHE A 116 6.06 -6.80 -4.21
N SER A 117 6.92 -6.58 -5.21
CA SER A 117 7.84 -7.58 -5.77
C SER A 117 9.26 -7.31 -5.27
N PRO A 118 9.79 -8.13 -4.36
CA PRO A 118 11.16 -7.99 -3.86
C PRO A 118 12.22 -8.22 -4.95
N GLU A 119 11.91 -9.04 -5.96
CA GLU A 119 12.84 -9.35 -7.05
C GLU A 119 13.02 -8.18 -8.01
N LEU A 120 11.94 -7.43 -8.27
CA LEU A 120 11.96 -6.28 -9.17
C LEU A 120 12.23 -4.95 -8.45
N ASP A 121 12.18 -4.99 -7.11
CA ASP A 121 12.14 -3.81 -6.23
C ASP A 121 11.05 -2.83 -6.68
N ALA A 122 9.83 -3.36 -6.80
CA ALA A 122 8.72 -2.67 -7.43
C ALA A 122 7.39 -2.92 -6.73
N LEU A 123 6.56 -1.89 -6.69
CA LEU A 123 5.14 -1.97 -6.33
C LEU A 123 4.31 -2.20 -7.59
N HIS A 124 3.38 -3.14 -7.53
CA HIS A 124 2.32 -3.33 -8.50
C HIS A 124 1.01 -2.82 -7.90
N VAL A 125 0.26 -2.04 -8.67
CA VAL A 125 -0.97 -1.39 -8.22
C VAL A 125 -2.06 -1.64 -9.25
N CYS A 126 -3.15 -2.25 -8.83
CA CYS A 126 -4.38 -2.32 -9.61
C CYS A 126 -5.02 -0.94 -9.64
N ASP A 127 -5.00 -0.30 -10.80
CA ASP A 127 -5.57 1.01 -11.03
C ASP A 127 -6.86 0.80 -11.83
N TRP A 128 -7.90 0.37 -11.10
CA TRP A 128 -9.05 -0.36 -11.62
C TRP A 128 -9.75 0.38 -12.76
N ASN A 129 -10.13 1.65 -12.53
CA ASN A 129 -10.90 2.44 -13.49
C ASN A 129 -10.04 2.98 -14.64
N ASN A 130 -8.71 2.91 -14.51
CA ASN A 130 -7.79 3.18 -15.61
C ASN A 130 -7.46 1.91 -16.41
N HIS A 131 -8.09 0.76 -16.10
CA HIS A 131 -7.91 -0.51 -16.78
C HIS A 131 -6.41 -0.83 -16.94
N ARG A 132 -5.69 -0.87 -15.80
CA ARG A 132 -4.25 -1.18 -15.82
C ARG A 132 -3.72 -1.65 -14.48
N VAL A 133 -2.67 -2.46 -14.53
CA VAL A 133 -1.73 -2.64 -13.42
C VAL A 133 -0.52 -1.73 -13.65
N LEU A 134 -0.23 -0.86 -12.69
CA LEU A 134 0.94 0.00 -12.69
C LEU A 134 2.09 -0.66 -11.95
N THR A 135 3.25 -0.74 -12.60
CA THR A 135 4.51 -1.12 -11.96
C THR A 135 5.34 0.11 -11.63
N LEU A 136 5.65 0.31 -10.36
CA LEU A 136 6.34 1.45 -9.77
C LEU A 136 7.63 0.95 -9.09
N ARG A 137 8.79 1.20 -9.69
CA ARG A 137 10.09 0.85 -9.09
C ARG A 137 10.55 1.94 -8.16
N MET A 138 11.02 1.65 -6.96
CA MET A 138 11.57 2.71 -6.12
C MET A 138 12.91 3.20 -6.68
N ALA A 139 13.07 4.50 -6.91
CA ALA A 139 14.39 5.08 -7.16
C ALA A 139 15.23 5.07 -5.87
N GLU A 140 16.55 5.14 -6.00
CA GLU A 140 17.47 5.35 -4.86
C GLU A 140 17.11 6.61 -4.03
N SER A 141 16.41 7.57 -4.63
CA SER A 141 15.87 8.77 -3.97
C SER A 141 14.56 8.55 -3.19
N GLY A 142 14.01 7.34 -3.19
CA GLY A 142 12.72 7.00 -2.58
C GLY A 142 11.48 7.38 -3.39
N GLN A 143 11.64 7.82 -4.64
CA GLN A 143 10.54 8.17 -5.54
C GLN A 143 10.30 7.06 -6.57
N PRO A 144 9.05 6.63 -6.83
CA PRO A 144 8.84 5.55 -7.77
C PRO A 144 8.97 5.98 -9.26
N ILE A 145 9.63 5.14 -10.05
CA ILE A 145 9.82 5.21 -11.51
C ILE A 145 8.87 4.18 -12.15
N ARG A 146 7.97 4.65 -13.01
CA ARG A 146 7.00 3.82 -13.73
C ARG A 146 7.68 2.98 -14.80
N ARG A 147 7.32 1.70 -14.93
CA ARG A 147 7.88 0.84 -15.99
C ARG A 147 6.86 0.26 -16.97
N ASP A 148 5.70 -0.25 -16.54
CA ASP A 148 4.82 -1.02 -17.42
C ASP A 148 3.31 -0.87 -17.10
N VAL A 149 2.46 -1.16 -18.10
CA VAL A 149 0.98 -1.14 -18.07
C VAL A 149 0.50 -2.44 -18.72
N VAL A 150 -0.21 -3.29 -17.99
CA VAL A 150 -0.92 -4.43 -18.60
C VAL A 150 -2.27 -4.64 -17.90
N HIS A 151 -3.26 -5.13 -18.67
CA HIS A 151 -4.57 -5.69 -18.31
C HIS A 151 -5.78 -4.75 -18.37
N ASP A 152 -6.94 -5.34 -18.64
CA ASP A 152 -8.27 -4.71 -18.64
C ASP A 152 -8.97 -5.05 -17.31
N GLU A 153 -9.41 -4.03 -16.57
CA GLU A 153 -10.12 -4.08 -15.27
C GLU A 153 -9.48 -4.93 -14.14
N PRO A 154 -8.23 -4.69 -13.73
CA PRO A 154 -7.64 -5.42 -12.60
C PRO A 154 -8.22 -4.94 -11.27
N ASP A 155 -8.75 -5.87 -10.47
CA ASP A 155 -9.25 -5.59 -9.11
C ASP A 155 -8.17 -5.83 -8.05
N ASP A 156 -7.44 -6.96 -8.15
CA ASP A 156 -6.39 -7.33 -7.21
C ASP A 156 -5.12 -7.85 -7.90
N VAL A 157 -3.99 -7.76 -7.20
CA VAL A 157 -2.68 -8.21 -7.68
C VAL A 157 -1.95 -8.96 -6.59
N ALA A 158 -1.38 -10.10 -6.94
CA ALA A 158 -0.47 -10.85 -6.10
C ALA A 158 0.85 -11.08 -6.84
N VAL A 159 1.96 -11.09 -6.10
CA VAL A 159 3.28 -11.43 -6.63
C VAL A 159 3.69 -12.76 -6.04
N LEU A 160 4.08 -13.70 -6.90
CA LEU A 160 4.69 -14.97 -6.50
C LEU A 160 6.20 -14.77 -6.36
N ASP A 161 6.75 -15.08 -5.19
CA ASP A 161 8.20 -15.24 -5.01
C ASP A 161 8.63 -16.57 -5.64
N GLN A 162 9.49 -16.51 -6.67
CA GLN A 162 9.96 -17.70 -7.38
C GLN A 162 10.90 -18.57 -6.54
N ARG A 163 11.29 -18.12 -5.33
CA ARG A 163 12.07 -18.91 -4.38
C ARG A 163 11.23 -19.93 -3.61
N TRP A 164 9.90 -19.89 -3.72
CA TRP A 164 9.06 -20.93 -3.12
C TRP A 164 9.34 -22.28 -3.78
N ARG A 165 9.88 -23.22 -3.01
CA ARG A 165 9.89 -24.64 -3.35
C ARG A 165 9.01 -25.36 -2.32
N PRO A 166 8.14 -26.29 -2.74
CA PRO A 166 7.46 -27.15 -1.79
C PRO A 166 8.52 -27.89 -0.97
N ALA A 167 8.25 -28.10 0.32
CA ALA A 167 9.06 -28.99 1.13
C ALA A 167 8.90 -30.41 0.56
N ASP A 168 10.03 -31.05 0.25
CA ASP A 168 10.10 -32.47 -0.12
C ASP A 168 9.64 -33.38 1.03
#